data_AF-A3IN63-F1
#
_entry.id   AF-A3IN63-F1
#
_cell.length_a   1.000
_cell.length_b   1.000
_cell.length_c   1.000
_cell.angle_alpha   90.00
_cell.angle_beta   90.00
_cell.angle_gamma   90.00
#
_symmetry.space_group_name_H-M   'P 1'
#
loop_
_entity.id
_entity.type
_entity.pdbx_description
1 polymer ?
#
loop_
_entity_poly.entity_id
_entity_poly.type
_entity_poly.pdbx_seq_one_letter_code
_entity_poly.pdbx_strand_id
1 'polypeptide(L)'
;MIFSCPGPMIAHTDLSSPQYSPRQPLSKGLWNNIFRHYRVISTQNKNHQGFTLIELLVVIIILGVLSAIALPQTLQIIGRGREAEARSLMGVMNRAQQAFVAEKGTFAQSAVELEVPTGNEKYYLVFVDSGNDLTVGGLQGAKGKNNHTNVTRDYAAAVGYDPIDRTFSTVICRSIDQTNNYTITGLTSSDPTLGTGTVAAVTGGTRAQCVHPLGVETVEELR
;
A
#
# COMPACT_ATOMS: atom_id res chain seq x y z
N MET A 1 62.92 6.51 -10.62
CA MET A 1 63.08 7.55 -9.59
C MET A 1 62.33 8.79 -10.03
N ILE A 2 61.49 9.30 -9.12
CA ILE A 2 60.90 10.65 -9.06
C ILE A 2 59.70 10.92 -9.98
N PHE A 3 58.54 10.78 -9.33
CA PHE A 3 57.24 11.37 -9.63
C PHE A 3 57.28 12.90 -9.55
N SER A 4 56.45 13.59 -10.34
CA SER A 4 55.88 14.89 -9.98
C SER A 4 54.50 15.07 -10.61
N CYS A 5 53.49 15.13 -9.75
CA CYS A 5 52.11 15.53 -10.03
C CYS A 5 52.03 17.05 -10.27
N PRO A 6 51.14 17.53 -11.16
CA PRO A 6 50.51 18.84 -10.98
C PRO A 6 49.30 18.68 -10.04
N GLY A 7 49.33 19.38 -8.90
CA GLY A 7 48.22 19.39 -7.94
C GLY A 7 47.00 20.17 -8.45
N PRO A 8 45.78 19.84 -7.99
CA PRO A 8 44.59 20.61 -8.34
C PRO A 8 44.46 21.86 -7.46
N MET A 9 44.05 22.96 -8.10
CA MET A 9 43.59 24.21 -7.48
C MET A 9 42.42 23.93 -6.54
N ILE A 10 42.58 24.34 -5.28
CA ILE A 10 41.56 24.32 -4.24
C ILE A 10 40.70 25.58 -4.45
N ALA A 11 39.54 25.43 -5.06
CA ALA A 11 38.51 26.46 -5.01
C ALA A 11 37.76 26.31 -3.68
N HIS A 12 37.96 27.26 -2.77
CA HIS A 12 37.10 27.43 -1.61
C HIS A 12 35.70 27.85 -2.11
N THR A 13 34.77 26.91 -2.19
CA THR A 13 33.35 27.21 -2.27
C THR A 13 32.84 27.42 -0.87
N ASP A 14 32.52 28.67 -0.54
CA ASP A 14 31.82 29.04 0.68
C ASP A 14 30.57 28.18 0.87
N LEU A 15 30.56 27.36 1.92
CA LEU A 15 29.35 26.74 2.46
C LEU A 15 28.51 27.84 3.15
N SER A 16 27.86 28.70 2.36
CA SER A 16 26.69 29.41 2.86
C SER A 16 25.50 28.46 2.72
N SER A 17 25.07 27.90 3.85
CA SER A 17 23.81 27.16 3.96
C SER A 17 22.65 27.99 3.38
N PRO A 18 21.70 27.38 2.64
CA PRO A 18 20.48 28.08 2.30
C PRO A 18 19.72 28.34 3.61
N GLN A 19 19.72 29.59 4.07
CA GLN A 19 18.92 30.00 5.21
C GLN A 19 17.43 29.80 4.87
N TYR A 20 16.83 28.81 5.52
CA TYR A 20 15.39 28.63 5.54
C TYR A 20 14.76 29.76 6.36
N SER A 21 14.19 30.76 5.68
CA SER A 21 13.34 31.75 6.34
C SER A 21 12.00 31.08 6.70
N PRO A 22 11.52 31.15 7.95
CA PRO A 22 10.17 30.69 8.26
C PRO A 22 9.16 31.53 7.48
N ARG A 23 8.28 30.88 6.69
CA ARG A 23 7.12 31.55 6.11
C ARG A 23 6.26 32.09 7.24
N GLN A 24 6.12 33.41 7.30
CA GLN A 24 5.20 34.06 8.21
C GLN A 24 3.77 33.58 7.94
N PRO A 25 2.96 33.27 8.97
CA PRO A 25 1.57 32.90 8.77
C PRO A 25 0.87 34.08 8.09
N LEU A 26 0.17 33.75 6.99
CA LEU A 26 -0.61 34.69 6.20
C LEU A 26 -1.43 35.57 7.14
N SER A 27 -1.17 36.87 7.06
CA SER A 27 -1.81 37.93 7.82
C SER A 27 -3.30 37.66 8.02
N LYS A 28 -3.69 37.57 9.29
CA LYS A 28 -5.08 37.48 9.76
C LYS A 28 -5.96 38.63 9.22
N GLY A 29 -5.37 39.65 8.59
CA GLY A 29 -6.04 40.78 7.94
C GLY A 29 -6.68 40.48 6.58
N LEU A 30 -6.36 39.34 5.93
CA LEU A 30 -7.01 38.97 4.65
C LEU A 30 -8.34 38.21 4.86
N TRP A 31 -8.54 37.66 6.06
CA TRP A 31 -9.74 36.91 6.42
C TRP A 31 -10.93 37.79 6.82
N ASN A 32 -10.68 39.03 7.27
CA ASN A 32 -11.75 39.97 7.62
C ASN A 32 -12.59 40.44 6.44
N ASN A 33 -12.07 40.34 5.21
CA ASN A 33 -12.78 40.81 4.00
C ASN A 33 -13.50 39.69 3.22
N ILE A 34 -13.22 38.41 3.50
CA ILE A 34 -13.95 37.28 2.91
C ILE A 34 -15.22 36.96 3.71
N PHE A 35 -15.19 37.14 5.04
CA PHE A 35 -16.38 36.91 5.88
C PHE A 35 -17.40 38.05 5.88
N ARG A 36 -17.16 39.14 5.14
CA ARG A 36 -18.10 40.28 5.05
C ARG A 36 -19.36 40.00 4.23
N HIS A 37 -19.45 38.84 3.57
CA HIS A 37 -20.57 38.46 2.71
C HIS A 37 -21.58 37.50 3.34
N TYR A 38 -21.42 37.07 4.61
CA TYR A 38 -22.53 36.45 5.34
C TYR A 38 -23.47 37.52 5.90
N ARG A 39 -24.07 38.25 4.97
CA ARG A 39 -25.08 39.28 5.22
C ARG A 39 -26.36 38.58 5.67
N VAL A 40 -26.65 38.70 6.96
CA VAL A 40 -27.96 38.92 7.57
C VAL A 40 -29.14 38.42 6.72
N ILE A 41 -29.71 37.27 7.10
CA ILE A 41 -31.07 36.90 6.68
C ILE A 41 -32.00 37.96 7.28
N SER A 42 -32.39 38.93 6.46
CA SER A 42 -33.37 39.94 6.82
C SER A 42 -34.71 39.25 7.07
N THR A 43 -35.20 39.35 8.29
CA THR A 43 -36.58 39.05 8.67
C THR A 43 -37.52 40.05 7.99
N GLN A 44 -37.86 39.76 6.73
CA GLN A 44 -39.02 40.33 6.08
C GLN A 44 -40.19 39.40 6.34
N ASN A 45 -41.23 39.95 6.97
CA ASN A 45 -42.49 39.27 7.23
C ASN A 45 -43.17 38.91 5.90
N LYS A 46 -42.91 37.70 5.39
CA LYS A 46 -43.58 37.09 4.23
C LYS A 46 -43.78 35.62 4.56
N ASN A 47 -45.01 35.28 4.95
CA ASN A 47 -45.60 33.95 5.04
C ASN A 47 -44.61 32.83 5.42
N HIS A 48 -44.58 32.49 6.71
CA HIS A 48 -43.98 31.24 7.20
C HIS A 48 -44.66 30.03 6.55
N GLN A 49 -44.29 29.71 5.32
CA GLN A 49 -44.53 28.42 4.68
C GLN A 49 -43.56 27.45 5.35
N GLY A 50 -43.95 26.93 6.51
CA GLY A 50 -43.21 25.88 7.19
C GLY A 50 -43.23 24.61 6.35
N PHE A 51 -42.09 23.92 6.26
CA PHE A 51 -42.00 22.57 5.70
C PHE A 51 -43.10 21.71 6.32
N THR A 52 -43.88 21.04 5.48
CA THR A 52 -44.94 20.17 5.98
C THR A 52 -44.31 18.92 6.59
N LEU A 53 -44.89 18.39 7.67
CA LEU A 53 -44.37 17.18 8.32
C LEU A 53 -44.38 15.97 7.36
N ILE A 54 -45.33 15.94 6.42
CA ILE A 54 -45.41 14.92 5.37
C ILE A 54 -44.28 15.02 4.36
N GLU A 55 -43.79 16.22 4.05
CA GLU A 55 -42.70 16.45 3.11
C GLU A 55 -41.37 15.93 3.67
N LEU A 56 -41.10 16.19 4.96
CA LEU A 56 -39.96 15.57 5.63
C LEU A 56 -40.10 14.06 5.79
N LEU A 57 -41.32 13.56 6.01
CA LEU A 57 -41.58 12.12 6.15
C LEU A 57 -41.30 11.34 4.86
N VAL A 58 -41.73 11.85 3.70
CA VAL A 58 -41.46 11.19 2.41
C VAL A 58 -39.96 11.21 2.09
N VAL A 59 -39.25 12.30 2.41
CA VAL A 59 -37.80 12.40 2.18
C VAL A 59 -37.02 11.36 2.99
N ILE A 60 -37.31 11.20 4.29
CA ILE A 60 -36.61 10.19 5.09
C ILE A 60 -36.95 8.75 4.66
N ILE A 61 -38.16 8.51 4.14
CA ILE A 61 -38.53 7.20 3.58
C ILE A 61 -37.69 6.91 2.33
N ILE A 62 -37.59 7.86 1.40
CA ILE A 62 -36.79 7.70 0.19
C ILE A 62 -35.30 7.52 0.55
N LEU A 63 -34.76 8.34 1.46
CA LEU A 63 -33.38 8.20 1.94
C LEU A 63 -33.16 6.85 2.67
N GLY A 64 -34.16 6.36 3.40
CA GLY A 64 -34.14 5.04 4.02
C GLY A 64 -33.97 3.91 3.00
N VAL A 65 -34.79 3.91 1.94
CA VAL A 65 -34.69 2.90 0.88
C VAL A 65 -33.36 2.99 0.13
N LEU A 66 -32.91 4.20 -0.22
CA LEU A 66 -31.64 4.39 -0.93
C LEU A 66 -30.44 3.96 -0.08
N SER A 67 -30.43 4.30 1.22
CA SER A 67 -29.32 3.94 2.13
C SER A 67 -29.22 2.42 2.35
N ALA A 68 -30.36 1.71 2.43
CA ALA A 68 -30.36 0.26 2.59
C ALA A 68 -29.62 -0.48 1.46
N ILE A 69 -29.72 0.02 0.22
CA ILE A 69 -29.01 -0.55 -0.94
C ILE A 69 -27.57 -0.02 -1.05
N ALA A 70 -27.38 1.28 -0.81
CA ALA A 70 -26.08 1.94 -1.03
C ALA A 70 -25.01 1.58 0.00
N LEU A 71 -25.39 1.38 1.27
CA LEU A 71 -24.45 1.10 2.36
C LEU A 71 -23.60 -0.18 2.15
N PRO A 72 -24.18 -1.36 1.90
CA PRO A 72 -23.38 -2.59 1.74
C PRO A 72 -22.42 -2.49 0.55
N GLN A 73 -22.85 -1.87 -0.56
CA GLN A 73 -22.00 -1.69 -1.74
C GLN A 73 -20.84 -0.73 -1.46
N THR A 74 -21.08 0.35 -0.71
CA THR A 74 -20.04 1.34 -0.36
C THR A 74 -18.94 0.70 0.48
N LEU A 75 -19.28 -0.16 1.44
CA LEU A 75 -18.31 -0.88 2.26
C LEU A 75 -17.40 -1.79 1.42
N GLN A 76 -17.96 -2.47 0.41
CA GLN A 76 -17.17 -3.31 -0.49
C GLN A 76 -16.22 -2.49 -1.38
N ILE A 77 -16.64 -1.32 -1.85
CA ILE A 77 -15.79 -0.42 -2.66
C ILE A 77 -14.60 0.05 -1.82
N ILE A 78 -14.81 0.41 -0.56
CA ILE A 78 -13.75 0.81 0.36
C ILE A 78 -12.77 -0.36 0.59
N GLY A 79 -13.27 -1.58 0.80
CA GLY A 79 -12.43 -2.78 0.93
C GLY A 79 -11.57 -3.04 -0.31
N ARG A 80 -12.15 -2.92 -1.51
CA ARG A 80 -11.41 -3.04 -2.78
C ARG A 80 -10.35 -1.96 -2.94
N GLY A 81 -10.61 -0.74 -2.48
CA GLY A 81 -9.63 0.35 -2.45
C GLY A 81 -8.43 0.01 -1.56
N ARG A 82 -8.68 -0.53 -0.37
CA ARG A 82 -7.63 -1.02 0.53
C ARG A 82 -6.85 -2.19 -0.08
N GLU A 83 -7.52 -3.11 -0.76
CA GLU A 83 -6.85 -4.20 -1.49
C GLU A 83 -5.96 -3.68 -2.63
N ALA A 84 -6.39 -2.64 -3.34
CA ALA A 84 -5.59 -2.04 -4.40
C ALA A 84 -4.31 -1.39 -3.84
N GLU A 85 -4.39 -0.74 -2.67
CA GLU A 85 -3.23 -0.21 -1.95
C GLU A 85 -2.21 -1.32 -1.62
N ALA A 86 -2.67 -2.43 -1.01
CA ALA A 86 -1.79 -3.55 -0.69
C ALA A 86 -1.15 -4.18 -1.93
N ARG A 87 -1.91 -4.41 -3.01
CA ARG A 87 -1.35 -4.92 -4.27
C ARG A 87 -0.30 -3.99 -4.86
N SER A 88 -0.56 -2.68 -4.82
CA SER A 88 0.39 -1.67 -5.29
C SER A 88 1.69 -1.73 -4.46
N LEU A 89 1.58 -1.81 -3.14
CA LEU A 89 2.73 -1.95 -2.24
C LEU A 89 3.52 -3.23 -2.53
N MET A 90 2.86 -4.38 -2.70
CA MET A 90 3.53 -5.63 -3.06
C MET A 90 4.27 -5.53 -4.40
N GLY A 91 3.68 -4.84 -5.39
CA GLY A 91 4.35 -4.58 -6.66
C GLY A 91 5.59 -3.68 -6.52
N VAL A 92 5.55 -2.69 -5.64
CA VAL A 92 6.72 -1.85 -5.32
C VAL A 92 7.81 -2.69 -4.64
N MET A 93 7.46 -3.51 -3.66
CA MET A 93 8.41 -4.37 -2.96
C MET A 93 9.05 -5.41 -3.88
N ASN A 94 8.28 -6.02 -4.78
CA ASN A 94 8.84 -6.95 -5.77
C ASN A 94 9.92 -6.27 -6.62
N ARG A 95 9.69 -5.02 -7.06
CA ARG A 95 10.70 -4.26 -7.81
C ARG A 95 11.90 -3.87 -6.94
N ALA A 96 11.67 -3.49 -5.69
CA ALA A 96 12.74 -3.16 -4.75
C ALA A 96 13.64 -4.38 -4.50
N GLN A 97 13.07 -5.58 -4.32
CA GLN A 97 13.83 -6.83 -4.18
C GLN A 97 14.67 -7.14 -5.43
N GLN A 98 14.10 -6.95 -6.63
CA GLN A 98 14.85 -7.15 -7.88
C GLN A 98 16.04 -6.18 -7.99
N ALA A 99 15.83 -4.91 -7.67
CA ALA A 99 16.90 -3.91 -7.64
C ALA A 99 17.98 -4.28 -6.61
N PHE A 100 17.57 -4.73 -5.42
CA PHE A 100 18.49 -5.12 -4.36
C PHE A 100 19.35 -6.33 -4.75
N VAL A 101 18.78 -7.35 -5.41
CA VAL A 101 19.55 -8.47 -5.98
C VAL A 101 20.50 -7.99 -7.07
N ALA A 102 20.07 -7.06 -7.93
CA ALA A 102 20.94 -6.52 -8.98
C ALA A 102 22.16 -5.75 -8.42
N GLU A 103 22.01 -5.11 -7.26
CA GLU A 103 23.07 -4.34 -6.61
C GLU A 103 23.96 -5.18 -5.69
N LYS A 104 23.37 -6.07 -4.88
CA LYS A 104 24.07 -6.79 -3.81
C LYS A 104 24.21 -8.29 -4.06
N GLY A 105 23.54 -8.83 -5.08
CA GLY A 105 23.60 -10.25 -5.44
C GLY A 105 22.84 -11.18 -4.50
N THR A 106 22.06 -10.67 -3.55
CA THR A 106 21.19 -11.46 -2.65
C THR A 106 19.89 -10.70 -2.42
N PHE A 107 18.87 -11.35 -1.86
CA PHE A 107 17.60 -10.72 -1.51
C PHE A 107 17.70 -9.98 -0.16
N ALA A 108 16.90 -8.94 0.02
CA ALA A 108 16.85 -8.21 1.27
C ALA A 108 16.09 -9.02 2.33
N GLN A 109 16.62 -9.02 3.55
CA GLN A 109 16.05 -9.74 4.70
C GLN A 109 15.20 -8.84 5.61
N SER A 110 15.16 -7.54 5.31
CA SER A 110 14.35 -6.58 6.06
C SER A 110 13.78 -5.48 5.17
N ALA A 111 12.66 -4.89 5.59
CA ALA A 111 12.07 -3.76 4.89
C ALA A 111 12.96 -2.50 4.93
N VAL A 112 13.80 -2.38 5.96
CA VAL A 112 14.76 -1.29 6.12
C VAL A 112 15.84 -1.37 5.05
N GLU A 113 16.32 -2.57 4.72
CA GLU A 113 17.30 -2.79 3.65
C GLU A 113 16.76 -2.46 2.26
N LEU A 114 15.46 -2.65 2.03
CA LEU A 114 14.79 -2.26 0.78
C LEU A 114 14.51 -0.75 0.69
N GLU A 115 14.76 0.00 1.77
CA GLU A 115 14.41 1.42 1.89
C GLU A 115 12.93 1.71 1.58
N VAL A 116 12.06 0.72 1.75
CA VAL A 116 10.62 0.87 1.55
C VAL A 116 10.04 1.47 2.83
N PRO A 117 9.26 2.57 2.75
CA PRO A 117 8.63 3.15 3.93
C PRO A 117 7.60 2.18 4.49
N THR A 118 7.96 1.46 5.56
CA THR A 118 7.09 0.53 6.28
C THR A 118 6.73 1.02 7.68
N GLY A 119 5.56 0.65 8.17
CA GLY A 119 5.14 0.84 9.58
C GLY A 119 4.11 1.95 9.81
N ASN A 120 3.88 2.81 8.81
CA ASN A 120 2.88 3.88 8.87
C ASN A 120 1.58 3.56 8.11
N GLU A 121 1.45 2.35 7.57
CA GLU A 121 0.29 1.97 6.79
C GLU A 121 -0.94 1.84 7.71
N LYS A 122 -2.05 2.46 7.30
CA LYS A 122 -3.25 2.52 8.15
C LYS A 122 -3.95 1.17 8.30
N TYR A 123 -4.00 0.40 7.21
CA TYR A 123 -4.79 -0.82 7.12
C TYR A 123 -3.95 -2.08 6.97
N TYR A 124 -2.65 -1.96 6.74
CA TYR A 124 -1.75 -3.08 6.55
C TYR A 124 -0.54 -3.00 7.49
N LEU A 125 0.10 -4.14 7.69
CA LEU A 125 1.44 -4.28 8.25
C LEU A 125 2.26 -4.97 7.17
N VAL A 126 3.21 -4.23 6.61
CA VAL A 126 4.10 -4.73 5.57
C VAL A 126 5.32 -5.37 6.22
N PHE A 127 5.75 -6.51 5.69
CA PHE A 127 6.91 -7.24 6.19
C PHE A 127 7.73 -7.84 5.04
N VAL A 128 9.02 -8.04 5.31
CA VAL A 128 9.97 -8.79 4.48
C VAL A 128 10.44 -9.96 5.33
N ASP A 129 10.52 -11.16 4.74
CA ASP A 129 10.97 -12.34 5.46
C ASP A 129 12.49 -12.28 5.72
N SER A 130 12.90 -12.61 6.94
CA SER A 130 14.32 -12.61 7.33
C SER A 130 15.09 -13.80 6.77
N GLY A 131 14.40 -14.83 6.28
CA GLY A 131 14.97 -16.01 5.64
C GLY A 131 15.22 -15.87 4.15
N ASN A 132 15.06 -14.66 3.59
CA ASN A 132 15.30 -14.39 2.18
C ASN A 132 16.76 -14.65 1.79
N ASP A 133 16.94 -15.45 0.74
CA ASP A 133 18.22 -15.76 0.10
C ASP A 133 17.96 -16.20 -1.34
N LEU A 134 19.00 -16.33 -2.17
CA LEU A 134 18.90 -16.73 -3.58
C LEU A 134 18.24 -18.10 -3.80
N THR A 135 18.32 -19.00 -2.82
CA THR A 135 17.71 -20.34 -2.89
C THR A 135 16.22 -20.35 -2.58
N VAL A 136 15.77 -19.46 -1.68
CA VAL A 136 14.37 -19.35 -1.23
C VAL A 136 13.60 -18.32 -2.06
N GLY A 137 14.29 -17.30 -2.56
CA GLY A 137 13.69 -16.11 -3.15
C GLY A 137 13.44 -14.99 -2.13
N GLY A 138 13.08 -13.81 -2.63
CA GLY A 138 12.66 -12.67 -1.82
C GLY A 138 11.17 -12.75 -1.50
N LEU A 139 10.84 -13.11 -0.26
CA LEU A 139 9.49 -13.16 0.29
C LEU A 139 9.15 -11.88 1.05
N GLN A 140 7.94 -11.38 0.79
CA GLN A 140 7.35 -10.23 1.46
C GLN A 140 5.84 -10.42 1.58
N GLY A 141 5.22 -9.63 2.46
CA GLY A 141 3.77 -9.63 2.55
C GLY A 141 3.20 -8.37 3.16
N ALA A 142 1.88 -8.27 3.07
CA ALA A 142 1.07 -7.27 3.73
C ALA A 142 -0.05 -7.98 4.50
N LYS A 143 0.04 -7.92 5.84
CA LYS A 143 -0.99 -8.39 6.76
C LYS A 143 -2.03 -7.31 6.98
N GLY A 144 -3.30 -7.58 6.73
CA GLY A 144 -4.33 -6.58 7.01
C GLY A 144 -4.60 -6.45 8.52
N LYS A 145 -4.63 -5.22 9.00
CA LYS A 145 -4.95 -4.90 10.41
C LYS A 145 -6.44 -5.14 10.63
N ASN A 146 -6.80 -6.08 11.50
CA ASN A 146 -8.18 -6.43 11.82
C ASN A 146 -9.02 -6.76 10.57
N ASN A 147 -8.61 -7.78 9.80
CA ASN A 147 -9.22 -8.18 8.53
C ASN A 147 -10.76 -8.24 8.55
N HIS A 148 -11.36 -8.76 9.62
CA HIS A 148 -12.81 -8.85 9.75
C HIS A 148 -13.54 -7.49 9.76
N THR A 149 -13.01 -6.50 10.48
CA THR A 149 -13.67 -5.17 10.61
C THR A 149 -13.30 -4.24 9.47
N ASN A 150 -12.08 -4.36 8.96
CA ASN A 150 -11.58 -3.53 7.89
C ASN A 150 -11.84 -4.08 6.49
N VAL A 151 -12.42 -5.28 6.38
CA VAL A 151 -12.69 -5.95 5.09
C VAL A 151 -11.41 -5.97 4.24
N THR A 152 -10.29 -6.29 4.88
CA THR A 152 -8.97 -6.43 4.25
C THR A 152 -8.60 -7.91 4.11
N ARG A 153 -7.66 -8.20 3.21
CA ARG A 153 -7.15 -9.54 2.96
C ARG A 153 -5.64 -9.52 3.01
N ASP A 154 -5.03 -10.59 3.50
CA ASP A 154 -3.58 -10.67 3.47
C ASP A 154 -3.08 -10.91 2.05
N TYR A 155 -1.93 -10.31 1.80
CA TYR A 155 -1.15 -10.50 0.59
C TYR A 155 0.21 -11.05 0.96
N ALA A 156 0.69 -11.96 0.12
CA ALA A 156 2.08 -12.38 0.11
C ALA A 156 2.60 -12.22 -1.32
N ALA A 157 3.86 -11.86 -1.46
CA ALA A 157 4.51 -11.76 -2.74
C ALA A 157 5.90 -12.36 -2.65
N ALA A 158 6.32 -12.99 -3.74
CA ALA A 158 7.64 -13.59 -3.85
C ALA A 158 8.31 -13.13 -5.14
N VAL A 159 9.64 -13.00 -5.08
CA VAL A 159 10.51 -12.80 -6.23
C VAL A 159 11.54 -13.91 -6.27
N GLY A 160 11.60 -14.63 -7.38
CA GLY A 160 12.67 -15.57 -7.68
C GLY A 160 13.67 -14.95 -8.65
N TYR A 161 14.94 -15.35 -8.53
CA TYR A 161 15.99 -15.00 -9.48
C TYR A 161 16.59 -16.28 -10.05
N ASP A 162 16.66 -16.39 -11.37
CA ASP A 162 17.37 -17.47 -12.04
C ASP A 162 18.81 -17.03 -12.35
N PRO A 163 19.84 -17.64 -11.75
CA PRO A 163 21.24 -17.26 -11.98
C PRO A 163 21.78 -17.69 -13.35
N ILE A 164 21.14 -18.66 -14.02
CA ILE A 164 21.53 -19.18 -15.34
C ILE A 164 20.99 -18.23 -16.42
N ASP A 165 19.68 -18.00 -16.39
CA ASP A 165 18.99 -17.17 -17.40
C ASP A 165 19.01 -15.67 -17.07
N ARG A 166 19.44 -15.31 -15.85
CA ARG A 166 19.48 -13.92 -15.34
C ARG A 166 18.11 -13.24 -15.38
N THR A 167 17.05 -14.01 -15.18
CA THR A 167 15.68 -13.52 -15.22
C THR A 167 15.08 -13.46 -13.82
N PHE A 168 14.15 -12.52 -13.63
CA PHE A 168 13.34 -12.44 -12.42
C PHE A 168 11.95 -12.99 -12.68
N SER A 169 11.43 -13.72 -11.71
CA SER A 169 10.04 -14.16 -11.69
C SER A 169 9.35 -13.59 -10.47
N THR A 170 8.08 -13.20 -10.60
CA THR A 170 7.33 -12.58 -9.49
C THR A 170 5.95 -13.18 -9.38
N VAL A 171 5.48 -13.32 -8.15
CA VAL A 171 4.12 -13.77 -7.85
C VAL A 171 3.52 -12.91 -6.76
N ILE A 172 2.21 -12.68 -6.84
CA ILE A 172 1.43 -12.01 -5.80
C ILE A 172 0.23 -12.89 -5.47
N CYS A 173 0.18 -13.35 -4.23
CA CYS A 173 -0.89 -14.17 -3.67
C CYS A 173 -1.79 -13.34 -2.77
N ARG A 174 -3.10 -13.57 -2.89
CA ARG A 174 -4.16 -13.01 -2.06
C ARG A 174 -4.84 -14.11 -1.28
N SER A 175 -5.07 -13.92 0.02
CA SER A 175 -5.86 -14.88 0.79
C SER A 175 -7.32 -14.89 0.36
N ILE A 176 -7.90 -16.07 0.17
CA ILE A 176 -9.33 -16.24 -0.12
C ILE A 176 -10.10 -16.90 1.04
N ASP A 177 -9.39 -17.31 2.08
CA ASP A 177 -9.95 -18.04 3.21
C ASP A 177 -10.59 -17.11 4.25
N GLN A 178 -11.92 -17.11 4.30
CA GLN A 178 -12.67 -16.30 5.25
C GLN A 178 -12.67 -16.90 6.66
N THR A 179 -12.51 -18.22 6.78
CA THR A 179 -12.57 -18.97 8.05
C THR A 179 -11.34 -18.67 8.91
N ASN A 180 -10.18 -18.56 8.27
CA ASN A 180 -8.90 -18.26 8.93
C ASN A 180 -8.52 -16.77 8.85
N ASN A 181 -9.51 -15.88 8.87
CA ASN A 181 -9.34 -14.43 8.90
C ASN A 181 -8.44 -13.88 7.78
N TYR A 182 -8.50 -14.50 6.59
CA TYR A 182 -7.74 -14.12 5.41
C TYR A 182 -6.22 -14.09 5.62
N THR A 183 -5.68 -15.03 6.39
CA THR A 183 -4.24 -15.05 6.72
C THR A 183 -3.40 -15.74 5.65
N ILE A 184 -2.19 -15.23 5.39
CA ILE A 184 -1.07 -15.91 4.67
C ILE A 184 0.24 -15.64 5.40
N THR A 185 0.83 -16.62 6.09
CA THR A 185 2.08 -16.47 6.84
C THR A 185 3.34 -16.74 6.02
N GLY A 186 3.24 -17.41 4.87
CA GLY A 186 4.38 -17.63 3.97
C GLY A 186 3.98 -18.20 2.62
N LEU A 187 4.96 -18.26 1.70
CA LEU A 187 4.85 -18.92 0.40
C LEU A 187 6.01 -19.91 0.26
N THR A 188 5.76 -21.08 -0.31
CA THR A 188 6.81 -22.07 -0.63
C THR A 188 6.88 -22.28 -2.14
N SER A 189 8.09 -22.48 -2.69
CA SER A 189 8.27 -22.73 -4.13
C SER A 189 8.15 -24.22 -4.46
N SER A 190 7.76 -24.52 -5.71
CA SER A 190 7.79 -25.90 -6.24
C SER A 190 9.16 -26.33 -6.74
N ASP A 191 10.05 -25.36 -6.95
CA ASP A 191 11.42 -25.58 -7.37
C ASP A 191 12.36 -24.87 -6.39
N PRO A 192 13.15 -25.60 -5.58
CA PRO A 192 14.12 -25.02 -4.66
C PRO A 192 15.43 -24.64 -5.35
N THR A 193 15.60 -24.94 -6.65
CA THR A 193 16.87 -24.79 -7.36
C THR A 193 16.91 -23.66 -8.38
N LEU A 194 15.76 -23.18 -8.84
CA LEU A 194 15.69 -22.06 -9.78
C LEU A 194 14.50 -21.18 -9.40
N GLY A 195 14.73 -19.87 -9.35
CA GLY A 195 13.76 -18.84 -8.99
C GLY A 195 12.60 -18.67 -9.98
N THR A 196 11.99 -19.76 -10.44
CA THR A 196 10.67 -19.75 -11.05
C THR A 196 9.67 -19.32 -9.99
N GLY A 197 8.94 -18.23 -10.26
CA GLY A 197 7.92 -17.65 -9.37
C GLY A 197 6.66 -18.49 -9.28
N THR A 198 6.82 -19.81 -9.21
CA THR A 198 5.79 -20.80 -8.96
C THR A 198 5.65 -20.98 -7.46
N VAL A 199 4.43 -20.87 -6.97
CA VAL A 199 4.09 -21.09 -5.55
C VAL A 199 3.57 -22.52 -5.46
N ALA A 200 4.33 -23.41 -4.84
CA ALA A 200 3.88 -24.78 -4.56
C ALA A 200 2.75 -24.80 -3.54
N ALA A 201 2.87 -23.95 -2.52
CA ALA A 201 1.93 -23.90 -1.42
C ALA A 201 2.03 -22.59 -0.64
N VAL A 202 1.02 -22.34 0.18
CA VAL A 202 1.01 -21.24 1.15
C VAL A 202 1.16 -21.81 2.56
N THR A 203 1.77 -21.03 3.45
CA THR A 203 1.77 -21.35 4.88
C THR A 203 0.76 -20.42 5.55
N GLY A 204 -0.09 -20.96 6.41
CA GLY A 204 -1.08 -20.21 7.17
C GLY A 204 -2.28 -19.77 6.33
N GLY A 205 -3.47 -20.24 6.71
CA GLY A 205 -4.72 -19.93 6.01
C GLY A 205 -4.87 -20.77 4.75
N THR A 206 -5.84 -21.68 4.77
CA THR A 206 -5.88 -22.88 3.93
C THR A 206 -5.83 -22.68 2.42
N ARG A 207 -6.11 -21.46 1.89
CA ARG A 207 -6.24 -21.19 0.45
C ARG A 207 -5.86 -19.76 0.06
N ALA A 208 -5.10 -19.63 -1.03
CA ALA A 208 -4.75 -18.36 -1.65
C ALA A 208 -5.01 -18.38 -3.17
N GLN A 209 -5.23 -17.20 -3.74
CA GLN A 209 -5.25 -16.98 -5.19
C GLN A 209 -4.00 -16.22 -5.58
N CYS A 210 -3.14 -16.84 -6.37
CA CYS A 210 -1.85 -16.32 -6.81
C CYS A 210 -1.91 -15.87 -8.26
N VAL A 211 -1.30 -14.72 -8.54
CA VAL A 211 -1.15 -14.17 -9.89
C VAL A 211 0.34 -14.17 -10.23
N HIS A 212 0.67 -14.88 -11.30
CA HIS A 212 2.02 -15.01 -11.86
C HIS A 212 1.99 -14.67 -13.36
N PRO A 213 3.13 -14.49 -14.05
CA PRO A 213 3.16 -14.06 -15.46
C PRO A 213 2.38 -14.97 -16.42
N LEU A 214 2.21 -16.25 -16.08
CA LEU A 214 1.53 -17.26 -16.90
C LEU A 214 0.01 -17.32 -16.69
N GLY A 215 -0.54 -16.57 -15.71
CA GLY A 215 -1.97 -16.60 -15.39
C GLY A 215 -2.30 -16.48 -13.90
N VAL A 216 -3.46 -17.02 -13.52
CA VAL A 216 -3.95 -17.02 -12.14
C VAL A 216 -4.16 -18.47 -11.68
N GLU A 217 -3.63 -18.80 -10.51
CA GLU A 217 -3.71 -20.13 -9.91
C GLU A 217 -4.27 -20.04 -8.47
N THR A 218 -4.93 -21.10 -8.02
CA THR A 218 -5.34 -21.24 -6.62
C THR A 218 -4.45 -22.25 -5.92
N VAL A 219 -3.87 -21.85 -4.80
CA VAL A 219 -2.88 -22.61 -4.05
C VAL A 219 -3.42 -22.96 -2.68
N GLU A 220 -3.14 -24.18 -2.21
CA GLU A 220 -3.58 -24.71 -0.91
C GLU A 220 -2.40 -24.81 0.08
N GLU A 221 -2.70 -25.02 1.35
CA GLU A 221 -1.71 -25.08 2.44
C GLU A 221 -0.93 -26.41 2.45
N LEU A 222 0.38 -26.35 2.76
CA LEU A 222 1.18 -27.56 3.01
C LEU A 222 0.65 -28.28 4.25
N ARG A 223 0.21 -29.54 4.09
CA ARG A 223 -0.12 -30.44 5.20
C ARG A 223 1.10 -31.14 5.77
#